data_AF-A0A6C0HMB2-F1
#
_entry.id   AF-A0A6C0HMB2-F1
#
_cell.length_a   1.000
_cell.length_b   1.000
_cell.length_c   1.000
_cell.angle_alpha   90.00
_cell.angle_beta   90.00
_cell.angle_gamma   90.00
#
_symmetry.space_group_name_H-M   'P 1'
#
loop_
_entity.id
_entity.type
_entity.pdbx_description
1 polymer ?
#
loop_
_entity_poly.entity_id
_entity_poly.type
_entity_poly.pdbx_seq_one_letter_code
_entity_poly.pdbx_strand_id
1 'polypeptide(L)'
;MDDLVHTFPEIRVDHYERSNTLTKYPCFIVPKGKKVFAWFTRFEKQPICIFLHSQCNEIQKIYHYYVSFKEELCEGAGTVLYGTLLDRAFVAETLYYYRGKYRKDDFMVRLSLLKECLGMIRTSFYLGSITFHLPHTCFQRGFLDATTMPYDVYGLLQLSTKPQMVLFKPLFATFLIKKREETEDVYELYALNDQKQNTFYSTALVNDFKTSHFLRRGFHPNVRSYKEMEESDSDEEGPKISEKVISCIFIPEFRRWKPYVFETKKMDSILFIQNQEKKISG
;
A
#
# COMPACT_ATOMS: atom_id res chain seq x y z
N MET A 1 -14.28 2.43 29.06
CA MET A 1 -13.18 2.23 28.08
C MET A 1 -12.62 3.58 27.62
N ASP A 2 -13.45 4.62 27.49
CA ASP A 2 -13.00 5.98 27.17
C ASP A 2 -12.00 6.55 28.18
N ASP A 3 -12.11 6.21 29.46
CA ASP A 3 -11.13 6.62 30.49
C ASP A 3 -9.71 6.10 30.22
N LEU A 4 -9.57 5.01 29.45
CA LEU A 4 -8.27 4.45 29.08
C LEU A 4 -7.49 5.37 28.14
N VAL A 5 -8.18 6.27 27.41
CA VAL A 5 -7.55 7.25 26.52
C VAL A 5 -6.66 8.19 27.32
N HIS A 6 -7.09 8.59 28.51
CA HIS A 6 -6.33 9.49 29.39
C HIS A 6 -5.07 8.83 29.97
N THR A 7 -4.98 7.50 29.94
CA THR A 7 -3.80 6.76 30.39
C THR A 7 -2.90 6.33 29.24
N PHE A 8 -3.27 6.62 27.99
CA PHE A 8 -2.41 6.37 26.84
C PHE A 8 -1.16 7.27 26.92
N PRO A 9 0.05 6.70 26.77
CA PRO A 9 1.26 7.49 26.84
C PRO A 9 1.35 8.51 25.70
N GLU A 10 1.88 9.70 26.01
CA GLU A 10 2.17 10.69 24.98
C GLU A 10 3.25 10.17 24.04
N ILE A 11 2.93 10.06 22.74
CA ILE A 11 3.82 9.55 21.71
C ILE A 11 3.88 10.56 20.56
N ARG A 12 5.10 10.88 20.14
CA ARG A 12 5.35 11.62 18.90
C ARG A 12 5.67 10.64 17.80
N VAL A 13 4.83 10.62 16.77
CA VAL A 13 5.03 9.74 15.62
C VAL A 13 6.24 10.22 14.82
N ASP A 14 7.17 9.29 14.54
CA ASP A 14 8.31 9.57 13.68
C ASP A 14 7.85 9.94 12.25
N HIS A 15 8.40 11.01 11.72
CA HIS A 15 8.26 11.34 10.31
C HIS A 15 9.52 10.92 9.56
N TYR A 16 9.36 10.05 8.57
CA TYR A 16 10.47 9.66 7.69
C TYR A 16 10.77 10.76 6.69
N GLU A 17 12.06 11.00 6.45
CA GLU A 17 12.50 11.86 5.36
C GLU A 17 12.01 11.32 4.02
N ARG A 18 11.64 12.21 3.10
CA ARG A 18 11.15 11.81 1.78
C ARG A 18 12.33 11.59 0.84
N SER A 19 12.32 10.44 0.17
CA SER A 19 13.15 10.20 -1.01
C SER A 19 12.26 10.05 -2.24
N ASN A 20 12.85 10.29 -3.40
CA ASN A 20 12.23 10.05 -4.70
C ASN A 20 12.83 8.83 -5.42
N THR A 21 13.96 8.34 -4.93
CA THR A 21 14.77 7.29 -5.55
C THR A 21 14.91 6.12 -4.58
N LEU A 22 14.97 4.91 -5.14
CA LEU A 22 15.33 3.72 -4.39
C LEU A 22 16.84 3.54 -4.40
N THR A 23 17.38 3.26 -3.23
CA THR A 23 18.76 2.86 -3.00
C THR A 23 18.89 1.33 -3.10
N LYS A 24 20.10 0.81 -2.90
CA LYS A 24 20.35 -0.64 -2.83
C LYS A 24 19.91 -1.28 -1.50
N TYR A 25 19.46 -0.48 -0.53
CA TYR A 25 19.01 -1.01 0.76
C TYR A 25 17.69 -1.77 0.62
N PRO A 26 17.46 -2.80 1.44
CA PRO A 26 16.14 -3.42 1.54
C PRO A 26 15.07 -2.38 1.88
N CYS A 27 13.84 -2.63 1.45
CA CYS A 27 12.70 -1.77 1.66
C CYS A 27 11.55 -2.51 2.32
N PHE A 28 10.75 -1.81 3.11
CA PHE A 28 9.42 -2.26 3.51
C PHE A 28 8.36 -1.66 2.59
N ILE A 29 7.47 -2.50 2.11
CA ILE A 29 6.29 -2.07 1.35
C ILE A 29 5.20 -1.68 2.35
N VAL A 30 5.02 -0.37 2.53
CA VAL A 30 4.06 0.17 3.49
C VAL A 30 2.68 0.25 2.87
N PRO A 31 1.66 -0.42 3.44
CA PRO A 31 0.30 -0.35 2.92
C PRO A 31 -0.30 1.05 3.06
N LYS A 32 -1.22 1.37 2.15
CA LYS A 32 -2.13 2.50 2.28
C LYS A 32 -3.34 2.05 3.08
N GLY A 33 -3.65 2.76 4.16
CA GLY A 33 -4.75 2.42 5.04
C GLY A 33 -4.84 3.36 6.24
N LYS A 34 -5.62 2.96 7.24
CA LYS A 34 -5.80 3.75 8.47
C LYS A 34 -4.58 3.59 9.37
N LYS A 35 -3.86 4.68 9.64
CA LYS A 35 -2.76 4.67 10.60
C LYS A 35 -3.31 4.66 12.02
N VAL A 36 -2.88 3.69 12.82
CA VAL A 36 -3.38 3.51 14.19
C VAL A 36 -2.26 3.04 15.11
N PHE A 37 -2.42 3.29 16.40
CA PHE A 37 -1.66 2.59 17.44
C PHE A 37 -2.38 1.32 17.83
N ALA A 38 -1.65 0.23 18.06
CA ALA A 38 -2.14 -0.96 18.76
C ALA A 38 -1.49 -0.99 20.15
N TRP A 39 -2.30 -0.90 21.19
CA TRP A 39 -1.84 -0.81 22.58
C TRP A 39 -2.28 -2.03 23.38
N PHE A 40 -1.30 -2.80 23.83
CA PHE A 40 -1.45 -3.93 24.73
C PHE A 40 -1.33 -3.41 26.17
N THR A 41 -2.42 -3.48 26.92
CA THR A 41 -2.51 -2.90 28.27
C THR A 41 -3.46 -3.70 29.14
N ARG A 42 -3.68 -3.28 30.39
CA ARG A 42 -4.69 -3.87 31.28
C ARG A 42 -5.84 -2.89 31.48
N PHE A 43 -7.06 -3.41 31.37
CA PHE A 43 -8.28 -2.71 31.79
C PHE A 43 -8.99 -3.58 32.81
N GLU A 44 -9.32 -3.03 33.99
CA GLU A 44 -9.94 -3.79 35.08
C GLU A 44 -9.19 -5.09 35.42
N LYS A 45 -7.85 -5.03 35.40
CA LYS A 45 -6.90 -6.15 35.58
C LYS A 45 -6.85 -7.18 34.45
N GLN A 46 -7.74 -7.11 33.47
CA GLN A 46 -7.75 -8.00 32.32
C GLN A 46 -6.80 -7.51 31.21
N PRO A 47 -6.00 -8.40 30.61
CA PRO A 47 -5.15 -8.05 29.46
C PRO A 47 -6.03 -7.76 28.24
N ILE A 48 -5.84 -6.60 27.62
CA ILE A 48 -6.56 -6.19 26.42
C ILE A 48 -5.63 -5.58 25.38
N CYS A 49 -6.03 -5.64 24.11
CA CYS A 49 -5.41 -4.89 23.02
C CYS A 49 -6.44 -3.92 22.45
N ILE A 50 -6.12 -2.63 22.41
CA ILE A 50 -6.98 -1.61 21.81
C ILE A 50 -6.28 -0.89 20.67
N PHE A 51 -7.05 -0.50 19.67
CA PHE A 51 -6.57 0.24 18.53
C PHE A 51 -7.02 1.69 18.63
N LEU A 52 -6.06 2.60 18.56
CA LEU A 52 -6.28 4.03 18.74
C LEU A 52 -5.97 4.73 17.42
N HIS A 53 -6.99 5.36 16.84
CA HIS A 53 -6.80 6.22 15.69
C HIS A 53 -6.36 7.60 16.17
N SER A 54 -5.14 7.99 15.82
CA SER A 54 -4.63 9.32 16.08
C SER A 54 -4.64 10.16 14.81
N GLN A 55 -5.19 11.37 14.91
CA GLN A 55 -4.97 12.43 13.95
C GLN A 55 -4.47 13.66 14.73
N CYS A 56 -3.45 14.33 14.22
CA CYS A 56 -2.89 15.54 14.85
C CYS A 56 -2.51 15.37 16.34
N ASN A 57 -2.01 14.19 16.72
CA ASN A 57 -1.64 13.82 18.09
C ASN A 57 -2.82 13.73 19.09
N GLU A 58 -4.06 13.76 18.62
CA GLU A 58 -5.25 13.52 19.45
C GLU A 58 -5.86 12.15 19.12
N ILE A 59 -6.32 11.43 20.15
CA ILE A 59 -7.01 10.16 19.99
C ILE A 59 -8.47 10.46 19.61
N GLN A 60 -8.86 10.09 18.41
CA GLN A 60 -10.22 10.34 17.93
C GLN A 60 -11.18 9.18 18.19
N LYS A 61 -10.68 7.94 18.09
CA LYS A 61 -11.52 6.73 18.16
C LYS A 61 -10.74 5.55 18.72
N ILE A 62 -11.41 4.77 19.55
CA ILE A 62 -10.95 3.48 20.04
C ILE A 62 -11.70 2.38 19.26
N TYR A 63 -10.96 1.40 18.78
CA TYR A 63 -11.52 0.17 18.25
C TYR A 63 -11.02 -1.00 19.10
N HIS A 64 -11.92 -1.93 19.38
CA HIS A 64 -11.59 -3.16 20.09
C HIS A 64 -11.79 -4.33 19.14
N TYR A 65 -10.74 -5.12 18.98
CA TYR A 65 -10.76 -6.35 18.18
C TYR A 65 -10.18 -7.48 19.02
N TYR A 66 -10.64 -8.70 18.76
CA TYR A 66 -10.06 -9.86 19.43
C TYR A 66 -8.63 -10.09 18.93
N VAL A 67 -7.67 -10.14 19.87
CA VAL A 67 -6.27 -10.46 19.60
C VAL A 67 -5.82 -11.47 20.65
N SER A 68 -5.22 -12.58 20.21
CA SER A 68 -4.60 -13.55 21.12
C SER A 68 -3.14 -13.18 21.31
N PHE A 69 -2.73 -12.91 22.54
CA PHE A 69 -1.36 -12.51 22.86
C PHE A 69 -0.99 -12.92 24.27
N LYS A 70 0.32 -12.93 24.56
CA LYS A 70 0.80 -13.21 25.92
C LYS A 70 0.76 -11.98 26.82
N GLU A 71 0.31 -12.14 28.05
CA GLU A 71 0.03 -11.02 28.98
C GLU A 71 1.25 -10.17 29.35
N GLU A 72 2.48 -10.65 29.14
CA GLU A 72 3.68 -9.88 29.45
C GLU A 72 3.78 -8.62 28.57
N LEU A 73 3.10 -8.59 27.41
CA LEU A 73 2.99 -7.38 26.59
C LEU A 73 2.28 -6.23 27.32
N CYS A 74 1.49 -6.53 28.35
CA CYS A 74 0.74 -5.56 29.16
C CYS A 74 1.49 -5.11 30.43
N GLU A 75 2.75 -5.46 30.62
CA GLU A 75 3.54 -5.04 31.79
C GLU A 75 3.77 -3.52 31.83
N GLY A 76 3.68 -2.93 33.02
CA GLY A 76 3.84 -1.49 33.23
C GLY A 76 2.81 -0.67 32.45
N ALA A 77 3.28 0.29 31.65
CA ALA A 77 2.44 1.03 30.71
C ALA A 77 2.04 0.23 29.45
N GLY A 78 2.47 -1.03 29.36
CA GLY A 78 2.15 -1.93 28.25
C GLY A 78 3.07 -1.79 27.04
N THR A 79 2.60 -2.29 25.90
CA THR A 79 3.34 -2.28 24.62
C THR A 79 2.54 -1.51 23.59
N VAL A 80 3.17 -0.55 22.90
CA VAL A 80 2.51 0.30 21.92
C VAL A 80 3.20 0.15 20.58
N LEU A 81 2.48 -0.42 19.62
CA LEU A 81 2.87 -0.55 18.22
C LEU A 81 2.20 0.55 17.39
N TYR A 82 2.84 0.94 16.30
CA TYR A 82 2.27 1.86 15.31
C TYR A 82 2.35 1.25 13.93
N GLY A 83 1.30 1.43 13.14
CA GLY A 83 1.23 0.81 11.83
C GLY A 83 -0.06 1.11 11.08
N THR A 84 -0.31 0.30 10.07
CA THR A 84 -1.46 0.44 9.18
C THR A 84 -2.47 -0.68 9.43
N LEU A 85 -3.70 -0.30 9.77
CA LEU A 85 -4.82 -1.21 9.86
C LEU A 85 -5.50 -1.34 8.49
N LEU A 86 -5.41 -2.54 7.93
CA LEU A 86 -6.22 -3.06 6.83
C LEU A 86 -7.41 -3.84 7.41
N ASP A 87 -8.37 -4.26 6.59
CA ASP A 87 -9.66 -4.84 7.03
C ASP A 87 -9.56 -5.84 8.21
N ARG A 88 -8.67 -6.84 8.13
CA ARG A 88 -8.43 -7.82 9.21
C ARG A 88 -6.94 -8.05 9.53
N ALA A 89 -6.10 -7.11 9.13
CA ALA A 89 -4.66 -7.21 9.26
C ALA A 89 -4.07 -5.88 9.71
N PHE A 90 -3.31 -5.92 10.81
CA PHE A 90 -2.50 -4.81 11.25
C PHE A 90 -1.05 -5.04 10.82
N VAL A 91 -0.55 -4.18 9.95
CA VAL A 91 0.84 -4.18 9.52
C VAL A 91 1.62 -3.21 10.40
N ALA A 92 2.40 -3.76 11.33
CA ALA A 92 3.15 -2.98 12.31
C ALA A 92 4.42 -2.40 11.67
N GLU A 93 4.54 -1.08 11.66
CA GLU A 93 5.68 -0.37 11.05
C GLU A 93 6.79 -0.11 12.06
N THR A 94 6.44 0.16 13.31
CA THR A 94 7.38 0.40 14.41
C THR A 94 6.70 0.19 15.77
N LEU A 95 7.47 0.36 16.84
CA LEU A 95 6.99 0.39 18.22
C LEU A 95 7.57 1.60 18.97
N TYR A 96 6.82 2.07 19.96
CA TYR A 96 7.20 3.18 20.83
C TYR A 96 7.35 2.75 22.29
N TYR A 97 6.55 1.79 22.74
CA TYR A 97 6.67 1.19 24.06
C TYR A 97 6.80 -0.31 23.94
N TYR A 98 7.67 -0.91 24.75
CA TYR A 98 7.76 -2.36 24.89
C TYR A 98 7.84 -2.71 26.38
N ARG A 99 6.81 -3.39 26.88
CA ARG A 99 6.67 -3.81 28.29
C ARG A 99 6.89 -2.66 29.27
N GLY A 100 6.18 -1.55 29.03
CA GLY A 100 6.18 -0.35 29.87
C GLY A 100 7.36 0.59 29.68
N LYS A 101 8.36 0.24 28.85
CA LYS A 101 9.52 1.09 28.58
C LYS A 101 9.39 1.83 27.26
N TYR A 102 9.51 3.16 27.29
CA TYR A 102 9.58 3.99 26.09
C TYR A 102 10.89 3.72 25.33
N ARG A 103 10.80 3.58 24.00
CA ARG A 103 11.91 3.22 23.12
C ARG A 103 12.28 4.39 22.23
N LYS A 104 13.37 5.08 22.61
CA LYS A 104 14.04 6.12 21.79
C LYS A 104 15.19 5.55 20.95
N ASP A 105 15.26 4.23 20.86
CA ASP A 105 16.33 3.52 20.15
C ASP A 105 16.26 3.77 18.64
N ASP A 106 17.35 3.47 17.93
CA ASP A 106 17.36 3.52 16.47
C ASP A 106 16.35 2.53 15.86
N PHE A 107 16.04 2.75 14.59
CA PHE A 107 15.02 1.97 13.89
C PHE A 107 15.30 0.46 13.88
N MET A 108 16.56 0.03 13.80
CA MET A 108 16.91 -1.40 13.71
C MET A 108 16.71 -2.10 15.05
N VAL A 109 17.03 -1.45 16.16
CA VAL A 109 16.74 -1.97 17.50
C VAL A 109 15.22 -2.09 17.71
N ARG A 110 14.46 -1.07 17.33
CA ARG A 110 12.99 -1.10 17.42
C ARG A 110 12.39 -2.19 16.54
N LEU A 111 12.96 -2.44 15.35
CA LEU A 111 12.53 -3.52 14.48
C LEU A 111 12.81 -4.92 15.08
N SER A 112 13.96 -5.10 15.75
CA SER A 112 14.25 -6.35 16.47
C SER A 112 13.22 -6.61 17.58
N LEU A 113 12.97 -5.60 18.40
CA LEU A 113 11.94 -5.66 19.45
C LEU A 113 10.53 -5.89 18.88
N LEU A 114 10.23 -5.31 17.70
CA LEU A 114 8.96 -5.51 17.03
C LEU A 114 8.79 -6.98 16.61
N LYS A 115 9.84 -7.58 16.06
CA LYS A 115 9.85 -9.00 15.70
C LYS A 115 9.63 -9.89 16.93
N GLU A 116 10.29 -9.58 18.05
CA GLU A 116 10.08 -10.29 19.32
C GLU A 116 8.63 -10.15 19.82
N CYS A 117 8.09 -8.94 19.82
CA CYS A 117 6.71 -8.65 20.21
C CYS A 117 5.69 -9.43 19.36
N LEU A 118 5.87 -9.45 18.04
CA LEU A 118 5.01 -10.20 17.14
C LEU A 118 5.07 -11.71 17.40
N GLY A 119 6.21 -12.25 17.87
CA GLY A 119 6.32 -13.64 18.32
C GLY A 119 5.50 -13.97 19.59
N MET A 120 5.02 -12.95 20.31
CA MET A 120 4.14 -13.09 21.48
C MET A 120 2.65 -12.94 21.11
N ILE A 121 2.34 -12.63 19.85
CA ILE A 121 0.97 -12.50 19.35
C ILE A 121 0.66 -13.75 18.52
N ARG A 122 -0.44 -14.42 18.86
CA ARG A 122 -0.91 -15.60 18.15
C ARG A 122 -1.98 -15.21 17.14
N THR A 123 -1.86 -15.78 15.94
CA THR A 123 -2.90 -15.67 14.93
C THR A 123 -4.13 -16.43 15.40
N SER A 124 -5.27 -15.75 15.47
CA SER A 124 -6.57 -16.36 15.68
C SER A 124 -7.31 -16.47 14.35
N PHE A 125 -8.10 -17.53 14.19
CA PHE A 125 -9.02 -17.70 13.06
C PHE A 125 -10.46 -17.32 13.42
N TYR A 126 -10.68 -16.74 14.61
CA TYR A 126 -12.00 -16.30 15.05
C TYR A 126 -12.54 -15.15 14.18
N LEU A 127 -13.84 -15.18 13.89
CA LEU A 127 -14.48 -14.15 13.09
C LEU A 127 -14.42 -12.79 13.81
N GLY A 128 -13.72 -11.83 13.20
CA GLY A 128 -13.50 -10.49 13.79
C GLY A 128 -12.19 -10.33 14.54
N SER A 129 -11.32 -11.35 14.58
CA SER A 129 -9.96 -11.19 15.09
C SER A 129 -9.07 -10.44 14.09
N ILE A 130 -8.10 -9.70 14.60
CA ILE A 130 -7.06 -9.06 13.79
C ILE A 130 -5.78 -9.89 13.82
N THR A 131 -5.17 -10.04 12.65
CA THR A 131 -3.84 -10.63 12.49
C THR A 131 -2.77 -9.55 12.48
N PHE A 132 -1.60 -9.81 13.06
CA PHE A 132 -0.49 -8.87 13.14
C PHE A 132 0.65 -9.33 12.22
N HIS A 133 1.19 -8.41 11.43
CA HIS A 133 2.23 -8.71 10.44
C HIS A 133 3.35 -7.67 10.47
N LEU A 134 4.55 -8.08 10.10
CA LEU A 134 5.58 -7.15 9.65
C LEU A 134 5.25 -6.65 8.24
N PRO A 135 5.74 -5.48 7.82
CA PRO A 135 5.63 -5.04 6.44
C PRO A 135 6.36 -6.02 5.52
N HIS A 136 5.89 -6.16 4.30
CA HIS A 136 6.57 -7.00 3.32
C HIS A 136 7.94 -6.42 2.98
N THR A 137 9.00 -7.23 3.10
CA THR A 137 10.37 -6.82 2.78
C THR A 137 10.66 -7.06 1.29
N CYS A 138 11.01 -6.00 0.58
CA CYS A 138 11.56 -6.03 -0.77
C CYS A 138 13.07 -5.75 -0.74
N PHE A 139 13.77 -6.25 -1.75
CA PHE A 139 15.20 -5.98 -1.94
C PHE A 139 15.41 -5.14 -3.18
N GLN A 140 15.77 -5.78 -4.30
CA GLN A 140 16.22 -5.08 -5.49
C GLN A 140 15.08 -4.55 -6.37
N ARG A 141 13.86 -5.12 -6.25
CA ARG A 141 12.75 -4.85 -7.16
C ARG A 141 11.58 -4.13 -6.48
N GLY A 142 11.89 -3.13 -5.67
CA GLY A 142 10.92 -2.47 -4.79
C GLY A 142 9.65 -1.97 -5.50
N PHE A 143 9.79 -1.30 -6.64
CA PHE A 143 8.63 -0.80 -7.41
C PHE A 143 7.82 -1.94 -8.00
N LEU A 144 8.48 -2.92 -8.63
CA LEU A 144 7.79 -4.07 -9.21
C LEU A 144 7.02 -4.85 -8.12
N ASP A 145 7.69 -5.21 -7.02
CA ASP A 145 7.09 -5.98 -5.92
C ASP A 145 5.93 -5.20 -5.27
N ALA A 146 6.06 -3.87 -5.11
CA ALA A 146 4.96 -3.05 -4.61
C ALA A 146 3.75 -3.01 -5.55
N THR A 147 3.95 -3.07 -6.87
CA THR A 147 2.81 -3.11 -7.80
C THR A 147 2.01 -4.41 -7.73
N THR A 148 2.64 -5.52 -7.34
CA THR A 148 2.01 -6.84 -7.27
C THR A 148 1.29 -7.13 -5.95
N MET A 149 1.50 -6.30 -4.91
CA MET A 149 0.87 -6.51 -3.60
C MET A 149 -0.66 -6.57 -3.69
N PRO A 150 -1.34 -7.40 -2.87
CA PRO A 150 -2.80 -7.53 -2.88
C PRO A 150 -3.53 -6.32 -2.28
N TYR A 151 -2.80 -5.30 -1.85
CA TYR A 151 -3.31 -4.07 -1.26
C TYR A 151 -2.71 -2.84 -1.95
N ASP A 152 -3.35 -1.69 -1.78
CA ASP A 152 -2.81 -0.40 -2.22
C ASP A 152 -1.55 -0.06 -1.44
N VAL A 153 -0.49 0.34 -2.13
CA VAL A 153 0.78 0.72 -1.50
C VAL A 153 0.81 2.23 -1.25
N TYR A 154 1.17 2.62 -0.03
CA TYR A 154 1.42 4.01 0.34
C TYR A 154 2.81 4.48 -0.13
N GLY A 155 3.81 3.64 0.12
CA GLY A 155 5.19 3.93 -0.22
C GLY A 155 6.14 2.79 0.15
N LEU A 156 7.42 3.01 -0.16
CA LEU A 156 8.53 2.13 0.15
C LEU A 156 9.39 2.78 1.22
N LEU A 157 9.50 2.15 2.38
CA LEU A 157 10.38 2.61 3.46
C LEU A 157 11.74 1.93 3.33
N GLN A 158 12.78 2.69 3.00
CA GLN A 158 14.13 2.19 2.83
C GLN A 158 14.79 1.97 4.19
N LEU A 159 15.24 0.74 4.43
CA LEU A 159 15.76 0.31 5.72
C LEU A 159 17.24 0.66 5.85
N SER A 160 17.49 1.75 6.54
CA SER A 160 18.83 2.21 6.91
C SER A 160 18.81 2.74 8.35
N THR A 161 19.95 3.23 8.86
CA THR A 161 20.01 3.88 10.17
C THR A 161 19.09 5.10 10.29
N LYS A 162 18.84 5.78 9.16
CA LYS A 162 17.87 6.87 9.03
C LYS A 162 16.90 6.53 7.90
N PRO A 163 15.78 5.84 8.21
CA PRO A 163 14.86 5.36 7.20
C PRO A 163 14.27 6.49 6.35
N GLN A 164 14.20 6.28 5.05
CA GLN A 164 13.65 7.23 4.09
C GLN A 164 12.45 6.64 3.37
N MET A 165 11.40 7.43 3.22
CA MET A 165 10.15 7.02 2.58
C MET A 165 10.11 7.49 1.13
N VAL A 166 9.94 6.55 0.20
CA VAL A 166 9.57 6.84 -1.19
C VAL A 166 8.07 6.72 -1.34
N LEU A 167 7.38 7.84 -1.53
CA LEU A 167 5.93 7.86 -1.68
C LEU A 167 5.54 7.40 -3.09
N PHE A 168 4.53 6.54 -3.18
CA PHE A 168 4.08 5.99 -4.47
C PHE A 168 3.33 7.02 -5.32
N LYS A 169 2.35 7.69 -4.73
CA LYS A 169 1.42 8.59 -5.45
C LYS A 169 2.12 9.72 -6.26
N PRO A 170 3.16 10.40 -5.74
CA PRO A 170 3.86 11.45 -6.49
C PRO A 170 4.69 10.96 -7.68
N LEU A 171 4.86 9.65 -7.86
CA LEU A 171 5.65 9.04 -8.92
C LEU A 171 4.79 8.57 -10.10
N PHE A 172 3.46 8.72 -10.01
CA PHE A 172 2.58 8.34 -11.10
C PHE A 172 2.64 9.34 -12.24
N ALA A 173 2.50 8.82 -13.46
CA ALA A 173 2.18 9.58 -14.64
C ALA A 173 0.93 9.02 -15.31
N THR A 174 0.14 9.90 -15.92
CA THR A 174 -1.21 9.62 -16.40
C THR A 174 -1.21 9.54 -17.91
N PHE A 175 -1.67 8.41 -18.43
CA PHE A 175 -1.70 8.11 -19.86
C PHE A 175 -3.12 7.89 -20.34
N LEU A 176 -3.38 8.17 -21.62
CA LEU A 176 -4.52 7.59 -22.32
C LEU A 176 -4.11 6.20 -22.80
N ILE A 177 -4.86 5.19 -22.43
CA ILE A 177 -4.59 3.79 -22.73
C ILE A 177 -5.60 3.29 -23.75
N LYS A 178 -5.09 2.69 -24.83
CA LYS A 178 -5.89 1.99 -25.85
C LYS A 178 -5.50 0.52 -25.89
N LYS A 179 -6.47 -0.38 -25.92
CA LYS A 179 -6.23 -1.81 -26.12
C LYS A 179 -6.05 -2.08 -27.62
N ARG A 180 -5.07 -2.92 -27.97
CA ARG A 180 -4.95 -3.44 -29.35
C ARG A 180 -5.93 -4.61 -29.54
N GLU A 181 -6.68 -4.62 -30.64
CA GLU A 181 -7.75 -5.60 -30.89
C GLU A 181 -7.21 -7.02 -31.08
N GLU A 182 -6.10 -7.16 -31.79
CA GLU A 182 -5.57 -8.46 -32.26
C GLU A 182 -4.78 -9.23 -31.20
N THR A 183 -4.43 -8.59 -30.08
CA THR A 183 -3.49 -9.15 -29.10
C THR A 183 -3.99 -8.97 -27.69
N GLU A 184 -4.13 -10.08 -26.96
CA GLU A 184 -4.45 -10.03 -25.54
C GLU A 184 -3.37 -9.33 -24.73
N ASP A 185 -3.81 -8.55 -23.74
CA ASP A 185 -2.96 -7.87 -22.76
C ASP A 185 -1.88 -6.92 -23.32
N VAL A 186 -2.03 -6.49 -24.57
CA VAL A 186 -1.23 -5.42 -25.17
C VAL A 186 -2.03 -4.11 -25.18
N TYR A 187 -1.48 -3.12 -24.48
CA TYR A 187 -2.08 -1.81 -24.35
C TYR A 187 -1.07 -0.73 -24.73
N GLU A 188 -1.52 0.23 -25.53
CA GLU A 188 -0.74 1.36 -26.02
C GLU A 188 -0.96 2.56 -25.12
N LEU A 189 0.13 3.22 -24.76
CA LEU A 189 0.16 4.41 -23.91
C LEU A 189 0.33 5.64 -24.79
N TYR A 190 -0.59 6.59 -24.64
CA TYR A 190 -0.54 7.88 -25.30
C TYR A 190 -0.35 8.99 -24.26
N ALA A 191 0.41 10.00 -24.64
CA ALA A 191 0.71 11.18 -23.83
C ALA A 191 0.54 12.47 -24.65
N LEU A 192 0.47 13.61 -23.98
CA LEU A 192 0.36 14.91 -24.66
C LEU A 192 1.74 15.37 -25.14
N ASN A 193 1.86 15.64 -26.44
CA ASN A 193 3.02 16.33 -27.00
C ASN A 193 2.98 17.85 -26.69
N ASP A 194 3.99 18.59 -27.14
CA ASP A 194 4.08 20.04 -26.90
C ASP A 194 2.92 20.84 -27.52
N GLN A 195 2.28 20.27 -28.55
CA GLN A 195 1.08 20.82 -29.21
C GLN A 195 -0.23 20.35 -28.55
N LYS A 196 -0.15 19.65 -27.40
CA LYS A 196 -1.30 19.06 -26.67
C LYS A 196 -2.09 18.03 -27.49
N GLN A 197 -1.44 17.37 -28.44
CA GLN A 197 -2.02 16.27 -29.21
C GLN A 197 -1.59 14.93 -28.61
N ASN A 198 -2.50 13.95 -28.68
CA ASN A 198 -2.25 12.59 -28.22
C ASN A 198 -1.24 11.92 -29.15
N THR A 199 -0.04 11.64 -28.62
CA THR A 199 1.02 10.95 -29.36
C THR A 199 1.32 9.63 -28.68
N PHE A 200 1.50 8.58 -29.48
CA PHE A 200 1.94 7.27 -28.98
C PHE A 200 3.28 7.42 -28.25
N TYR A 201 3.36 6.91 -27.03
CA TYR A 201 4.54 6.98 -26.19
C TYR A 201 5.25 5.62 -26.11
N SER A 202 4.55 4.58 -25.66
CA SER A 202 5.08 3.23 -25.54
C SER A 202 3.98 2.19 -25.31
N THR A 203 4.35 0.93 -25.10
CA THR A 203 3.44 -0.13 -24.68
C THR A 203 3.48 -0.32 -23.16
N ALA A 204 2.33 -0.57 -22.56
CA ALA A 204 2.19 -0.82 -21.13
C ALA A 204 2.88 -2.13 -20.72
N LEU A 205 3.45 -2.15 -19.51
CA LEU A 205 3.94 -3.36 -18.88
C LEU A 205 2.77 -4.09 -18.21
N VAL A 206 2.31 -5.19 -18.82
CA VAL A 206 1.36 -6.13 -18.22
C VAL A 206 2.08 -7.45 -18.00
N ASN A 207 2.68 -7.60 -16.82
CA ASN A 207 3.55 -8.73 -16.49
C ASN A 207 3.05 -9.58 -15.32
N ASP A 208 1.83 -9.33 -14.85
CA ASP A 208 1.19 -10.14 -13.81
C ASP A 208 -0.33 -10.19 -13.99
N PHE A 209 -0.92 -11.16 -13.32
CA PHE A 209 -2.36 -11.39 -13.31
C PHE A 209 -3.15 -10.20 -12.74
N LYS A 210 -2.63 -9.52 -11.71
CA LYS A 210 -3.32 -8.38 -11.08
C LYS A 210 -3.53 -7.24 -12.07
N THR A 211 -2.51 -6.92 -12.85
CA THR A 211 -2.49 -5.86 -13.86
C THR A 211 -3.34 -6.24 -15.06
N SER A 212 -3.23 -7.48 -15.54
CA SER A 212 -4.10 -8.02 -16.60
C SER A 212 -5.57 -7.94 -16.18
N HIS A 213 -5.92 -8.45 -15.00
CA HIS A 213 -7.29 -8.40 -14.48
C HIS A 213 -7.79 -6.97 -14.25
N PHE A 214 -6.95 -6.07 -13.74
CA PHE A 214 -7.25 -4.65 -13.58
C PHE A 214 -7.64 -3.99 -14.92
N LEU A 215 -6.87 -4.23 -15.97
CA LEU A 215 -7.16 -3.70 -17.31
C LEU A 215 -8.38 -4.38 -17.93
N ARG A 216 -8.48 -5.71 -17.88
CA ARG A 216 -9.63 -6.46 -18.40
C ARG A 216 -10.95 -5.96 -17.80
N ARG A 217 -11.02 -5.80 -16.47
CA ARG A 217 -12.19 -5.23 -15.79
C ARG A 217 -12.51 -3.80 -16.26
N GLY A 218 -11.49 -3.02 -16.59
CA GLY A 218 -11.64 -1.68 -17.14
C GLY A 218 -12.25 -1.70 -18.55
N PHE A 219 -11.62 -2.40 -19.48
CA PHE A 219 -11.97 -2.35 -20.90
C PHE A 219 -13.09 -3.32 -21.30
N HIS A 220 -13.38 -4.35 -20.47
CA HIS A 220 -14.40 -5.38 -20.69
C HIS A 220 -15.17 -5.62 -19.37
N PRO A 221 -16.03 -4.69 -18.92
CA PRO A 221 -16.79 -4.86 -17.68
C PRO A 221 -17.80 -6.02 -17.76
N ASN A 222 -18.20 -6.44 -18.97
CA ASN A 222 -19.16 -7.51 -19.22
C ASN A 222 -18.47 -8.67 -19.94
N VAL A 223 -17.85 -9.59 -19.20
CA VAL A 223 -17.69 -10.95 -19.72
C VAL A 223 -19.03 -11.63 -19.43
N ARG A 224 -19.90 -11.68 -20.44
CA ARG A 224 -21.17 -12.41 -20.37
C ARG A 224 -20.87 -13.84 -19.90
N SER A 225 -21.66 -14.35 -18.96
CA SER A 225 -21.57 -15.78 -18.60
C SER A 225 -21.89 -16.62 -19.84
N TYR A 226 -21.35 -17.84 -19.99
CA TYR A 226 -21.64 -18.71 -21.14
C TYR A 226 -23.16 -18.83 -21.43
N LYS A 227 -23.99 -18.78 -20.39
CA LYS A 227 -25.46 -18.77 -20.51
C LYS A 227 -26.03 -17.55 -21.22
N GLU A 228 -25.44 -16.37 -21.04
CA GLU A 228 -25.91 -15.11 -21.64
C GLU A 228 -25.48 -14.98 -23.11
N MET A 229 -24.55 -15.82 -23.56
CA MET A 229 -24.11 -15.89 -24.97
C MET A 229 -24.97 -16.85 -25.81
N GLU A 230 -25.58 -17.87 -25.19
CA GLU A 230 -26.49 -18.81 -25.88
C GLU A 230 -27.89 -18.23 -26.12
N GLU A 231 -28.28 -17.18 -25.40
CA GLU A 231 -29.61 -16.54 -25.49
C GLU A 231 -29.66 -15.29 -26.38
N SER A 232 -28.53 -14.86 -26.97
CA SER A 232 -28.48 -13.64 -27.81
C SER A 232 -28.32 -13.93 -29.31
N ASP A 233 -29.44 -14.12 -30.02
CA ASP A 233 -29.54 -14.10 -31.48
C ASP A 233 -29.64 -12.64 -32.02
N SER A 234 -28.77 -11.74 -31.55
CA SER A 234 -28.75 -10.35 -32.00
C SER A 234 -27.38 -9.94 -32.48
N ASP A 235 -27.29 -9.48 -33.73
CA ASP A 235 -26.16 -8.81 -34.36
C ASP A 235 -25.82 -7.48 -33.64
N GLU A 236 -25.40 -7.55 -32.39
CA GLU A 236 -24.97 -6.37 -31.62
C GLU A 236 -23.56 -5.95 -32.04
N GLU A 237 -23.47 -4.70 -32.49
CA GLU A 237 -22.27 -3.98 -32.91
C GLU A 237 -21.03 -4.34 -32.08
N GLY A 238 -19.91 -4.60 -32.76
CA GLY A 238 -18.65 -5.00 -32.15
C GLY A 238 -18.17 -4.07 -31.02
N PRO A 239 -17.32 -4.57 -30.10
CA PRO A 239 -16.93 -3.84 -28.91
C PRO A 239 -16.27 -2.50 -29.29
N LYS A 240 -16.95 -1.39 -28.95
CA LYS A 240 -16.37 -0.03 -29.05
C LYS A 240 -14.97 -0.03 -28.42
N ILE A 241 -13.97 0.45 -29.17
CA ILE A 241 -12.62 0.72 -28.65
C ILE A 241 -12.76 1.69 -27.47
N SER A 242 -12.78 1.15 -26.26
CA SER A 242 -12.86 1.97 -25.07
C SER A 242 -11.47 2.56 -24.82
N GLU A 243 -11.37 3.89 -24.79
CA GLU A 243 -10.16 4.59 -24.38
C GLU A 243 -10.31 4.93 -22.88
N LYS A 244 -9.24 4.75 -22.10
CA LYS A 244 -9.28 5.07 -20.66
C LYS A 244 -8.06 5.84 -20.22
N VAL A 245 -8.27 6.79 -19.32
CA VAL A 245 -7.18 7.49 -18.65
C VAL A 245 -6.76 6.73 -17.40
N ILE A 246 -5.49 6.38 -17.31
CA ILE A 246 -4.95 5.50 -16.28
C ILE A 246 -3.62 6.07 -15.76
N SER A 247 -3.47 6.09 -14.44
CA SER A 247 -2.20 6.40 -13.79
C SER A 247 -1.32 5.14 -13.75
N CYS A 248 -0.12 5.29 -14.28
CA CYS A 248 0.90 4.26 -14.36
C CYS A 248 2.08 4.63 -13.47
N ILE A 249 2.85 3.62 -13.07
CA ILE A 249 4.14 3.77 -12.39
C ILE A 249 5.25 3.20 -13.26
N PHE A 250 6.40 3.88 -13.32
CA PHE A 250 7.54 3.40 -14.09
C PHE A 250 8.25 2.27 -13.33
N ILE A 251 8.55 1.18 -14.04
CA ILE A 251 9.29 0.03 -13.52
C ILE A 251 10.68 0.03 -14.16
N PRO A 252 11.73 0.49 -13.45
CA PRO A 252 13.08 0.67 -14.00
C PRO A 252 13.70 -0.58 -14.62
N GLU A 253 13.42 -1.74 -14.05
CA GLU A 253 13.95 -3.04 -14.47
C GLU A 253 13.53 -3.40 -15.89
N PHE A 254 12.32 -2.99 -16.29
CA PHE A 254 11.79 -3.20 -17.64
C PHE A 254 11.87 -1.95 -18.51
N ARG A 255 12.20 -0.78 -17.92
CA ARG A 255 12.10 0.53 -18.54
C ARG A 255 10.73 0.78 -19.19
N ARG A 256 9.67 0.39 -18.47
CA ARG A 256 8.29 0.47 -18.96
C ARG A 256 7.34 0.96 -17.88
N TRP A 257 6.27 1.60 -18.31
CA TRP A 257 5.18 2.06 -17.45
C TRP A 257 4.18 0.95 -17.22
N LYS A 258 3.85 0.71 -15.95
CA LYS A 258 2.89 -0.30 -15.51
C LYS A 258 1.60 0.36 -15.03
N PRO A 259 0.44 0.02 -15.63
CA PRO A 259 -0.87 0.50 -15.18
C PRO A 259 -1.14 0.13 -13.72
N TYR A 260 -1.67 1.08 -12.94
CA TYR A 260 -1.85 0.87 -11.50
C TYR A 260 -3.23 1.30 -10.99
N VAL A 261 -3.70 2.49 -11.34
CA VAL A 261 -4.96 3.06 -10.82
C VAL A 261 -5.72 3.80 -11.92
N PHE A 262 -7.04 3.60 -12.01
CA PHE A 262 -7.91 4.42 -12.85
C PHE A 262 -8.04 5.82 -12.26
N GLU A 263 -7.94 6.85 -13.09
CA GLU A 263 -7.97 8.24 -12.64
C GLU A 263 -8.86 9.06 -13.59
N THR A 264 -9.53 10.09 -13.06
CA THR A 264 -10.38 10.99 -13.86
C THR A 264 -9.65 12.26 -14.30
N LYS A 265 -8.33 12.33 -14.07
CA LYS A 265 -7.49 13.49 -14.36
C LYS A 265 -7.17 13.60 -15.85
N LYS A 266 -6.61 14.76 -16.22
CA LYS A 266 -6.03 15.01 -17.53
C LYS A 266 -4.73 14.21 -17.69
N MET A 267 -4.42 13.85 -18.92
CA MET A 267 -3.16 13.20 -19.29
C MET A 267 -1.96 14.12 -19.01
N ASP A 268 -0.82 13.50 -18.69
CA ASP A 268 0.42 14.21 -18.50
C ASP A 268 1.16 14.44 -19.83
N SER A 269 2.07 15.43 -19.85
CA SER A 269 2.91 15.71 -21.02
C SER A 269 4.09 14.74 -21.10
N ILE A 270 4.60 14.52 -22.31
CA ILE A 270 5.79 13.70 -22.55
C ILE A 270 6.98 14.19 -21.72
N LEU A 271 7.18 15.51 -21.63
CA LEU A 271 8.25 16.10 -20.82
C LEU A 271 8.12 15.74 -19.33
N PHE A 272 6.90 15.78 -18.79
CA PHE A 272 6.65 15.38 -17.40
C PHE A 272 6.97 13.90 -17.19
N ILE A 273 6.49 13.03 -18.09
CA ILE A 273 6.71 11.59 -18.05
C ILE A 273 8.21 11.26 -18.05
N GLN A 274 8.98 11.84 -18.97
CA GLN A 274 10.44 11.66 -19.04
C GLN A 274 11.16 12.13 -17.78
N ASN A 275 10.70 13.21 -17.15
CA ASN A 275 11.25 13.68 -15.88
C ASN A 275 10.95 12.70 -14.74
N GLN A 276 9.78 12.06 -14.71
CA GLN A 276 9.48 11.01 -13.74
C GLN A 276 10.36 9.77 -13.94
N GLU A 277 10.61 9.35 -15.19
CA GLU A 277 11.51 8.23 -15.47
C GLU A 277 12.92 8.50 -14.92
N LYS A 278 13.48 9.68 -15.22
CA LYS A 278 14.79 10.10 -14.69
C LYS A 278 14.81 10.14 -13.16
N LYS A 279 13.73 10.64 -12.56
CA LYS A 279 13.58 10.74 -11.11
C LYS A 279 13.50 9.38 -10.41
N ILE A 280 12.96 8.36 -11.07
CA ILE A 280 12.82 7.00 -10.51
C ILE A 280 14.08 6.17 -10.78
N SER A 281 14.78 6.42 -11.89
CA SER A 281 15.99 5.69 -12.31
C SER A 281 17.32 6.27 -11.82
N GLY A 282 17.34 7.53 -11.36
CA GLY A 282 18.52 8.16 -10.75
C GLY A 282 18.79 7.65 -9.35
#